data_AF-A0A6J4XRZ8-F1
#
_entry.id   AF-A0A6J4XRZ8-F1
#
_cell.length_a   1.000
_cell.length_b   1.000
_cell.length_c   1.000
_cell.angle_alpha   90.00
_cell.angle_beta   90.00
_cell.angle_gamma   90.00
#
_symmetry.space_group_name_H-M   'P 1'
#
loop_
_entity.id
_entity.type
_entity.pdbx_description
1 polymer ?
#
loop_
_entity_poly.entity_id
_entity_poly.type
_entity_poly.pdbx_seq_one_letter_code
_entity_poly.pdbx_strand_id
1 'polypeptide(L)'
;MLILFKGDLLPETNQARVISKFAELFGVSPQKVAPYFNGQVVFFRRKLDAFTAQRYYRNLSAAGAKVYLGREPTVPLDRPDIVTLKNLPLAQCPICQTNQVFDKACVLCQRNELQKAPRQPAEGSSFPPHDAAHTFNAKNGSEAVSEYLPAELKPLAAKARKALWMGCLLMLASLIFEEFLADYRMFEFVSFWKGKTTGLGIAPYLFATLMITYGGLHYARLKGYPGVLGLLGLFNLIGVGILILLPSRRLPWAGKPFWDKSRISSVLLIVFCLCWTVKYAGERQYAVNFLNQPLPFPVADHRLTAAQGDSPPATETDLLEEEQHLQRYIQEAYDLLSAHDFNLNTTVKIADRIYAAISNFAVWLNYQQFGYRTHEREIPRCFRPEEIEAKIWAYFDDMRLRNGELQNEAVNRIHVDWTMLYVRQDDPDQRVIDEFRRQLSTFVYQPIVHPWDPSMQETTISERVEAALQEFDRAGQIFEVKFYEDSNQLWILLESDLIEPLAGKTACFGIWQKPGAVRWSQKKGTYRKTVTVFTRIGGDLPGKFLPSDFGNSLSIVARQVASR
;
A
#
# COMPACT_ATOMS: atom_id res chain seq x y z
N MET A 1 -29.89 -16.12 39.86
CA MET A 1 -29.93 -16.33 41.33
C MET A 1 -31.20 -17.09 41.68
N LEU A 2 -31.22 -17.75 42.83
CA LEU A 2 -32.39 -18.41 43.39
C LEU A 2 -32.60 -18.05 44.85
N ILE A 3 -33.84 -18.23 45.30
CA ILE A 3 -34.22 -18.17 46.71
C ILE A 3 -34.89 -19.49 47.09
N LEU A 4 -34.48 -20.03 48.24
CA LEU A 4 -35.01 -21.25 48.83
C LEU A 4 -35.49 -20.95 50.26
N PHE A 5 -36.72 -21.34 50.58
CA PHE A 5 -37.28 -21.28 51.93
C PHE A 5 -37.91 -22.63 52.28
N LYS A 6 -37.41 -23.25 53.37
CA LYS A 6 -37.76 -24.63 53.77
C LYS A 6 -38.89 -24.71 54.81
N GLY A 7 -39.45 -23.58 55.23
CA GLY A 7 -40.43 -23.51 56.31
C GLY A 7 -39.85 -23.09 57.66
N ASP A 8 -38.52 -23.01 57.78
CA ASP A 8 -37.84 -22.69 59.03
C ASP A 8 -37.99 -21.21 59.44
N LEU A 9 -38.32 -20.96 60.70
CA LEU A 9 -38.41 -19.61 61.27
C LEU A 9 -37.13 -19.24 62.02
N LEU A 10 -36.87 -17.94 62.13
CA LEU A 10 -35.88 -17.44 63.09
C LEU A 10 -36.38 -17.66 64.53
N PRO A 11 -35.48 -17.80 65.52
CA PRO A 11 -35.87 -17.93 66.92
C PRO A 11 -36.84 -16.82 67.35
N GLU A 12 -37.75 -17.12 68.29
CA GLU A 12 -38.66 -16.14 68.91
C GLU A 12 -39.68 -15.49 67.95
N THR A 13 -39.81 -15.97 66.72
CA THR A 13 -40.71 -15.37 65.73
C THR A 13 -42.07 -16.10 65.68
N ASN A 14 -43.17 -15.35 65.77
CA ASN A 14 -44.53 -15.89 65.65
C ASN A 14 -44.86 -16.27 64.19
N GLN A 15 -45.13 -17.56 63.95
CA GLN A 15 -45.45 -18.12 62.62
C GLN A 15 -46.62 -17.41 61.91
N ALA A 16 -47.70 -17.07 62.63
CA ALA A 16 -48.86 -16.41 62.04
C ALA A 16 -48.50 -15.02 61.48
N ARG A 17 -47.62 -14.29 62.19
CA ARG A 17 -47.10 -13.00 61.73
C ARG A 17 -46.23 -13.15 60.48
N VAL A 18 -45.39 -14.18 60.42
CA VAL A 18 -44.53 -14.44 59.25
C VAL A 18 -45.37 -14.81 58.03
N ILE A 19 -46.39 -15.66 58.19
CA ILE A 19 -47.32 -16.04 57.12
C ILE A 19 -48.03 -14.80 56.56
N SER A 20 -48.53 -13.91 57.41
CA SER A 20 -49.19 -12.68 56.98
C SER A 20 -48.25 -11.79 56.15
N LYS A 21 -47.01 -11.59 56.61
CA LYS A 21 -46.01 -10.80 55.89
C LYS A 21 -45.56 -11.45 54.58
N PHE A 22 -45.46 -12.78 54.53
CA PHE A 22 -45.18 -13.50 53.28
C PHE A 22 -46.33 -13.31 52.27
N ALA A 23 -47.57 -13.40 52.74
CA ALA A 23 -48.76 -13.21 51.93
C ALA A 23 -48.82 -11.80 51.31
N GLU A 24 -48.57 -10.78 52.14
CA GLU A 24 -48.48 -9.38 51.70
C GLU A 24 -47.39 -9.19 50.63
N LEU A 25 -46.19 -9.72 50.88
CA LEU A 25 -45.04 -9.55 49.99
C LEU A 25 -45.23 -10.17 48.60
N PHE A 26 -46.00 -11.25 48.51
CA PHE A 26 -46.30 -11.93 47.24
C PHE A 26 -47.69 -11.63 46.68
N GLY A 27 -48.48 -10.79 47.35
CA GLY A 27 -49.85 -10.45 46.93
C GLY A 27 -50.79 -11.66 46.92
N VAL A 28 -50.64 -12.59 47.86
CA VAL A 28 -51.45 -13.82 47.96
C VAL A 28 -52.13 -13.91 49.33
N SER A 29 -53.21 -14.70 49.44
CA SER A 29 -53.87 -14.90 50.73
C SER A 29 -53.01 -15.72 51.70
N PRO A 30 -53.07 -15.47 53.03
CA PRO A 30 -52.33 -16.23 54.05
C PRO A 30 -52.52 -17.75 53.97
N GLN A 31 -53.72 -18.19 53.57
CA GLN A 31 -54.06 -19.60 53.40
C GLN A 31 -53.24 -20.30 52.31
N LYS A 32 -52.87 -19.59 51.24
CA LYS A 32 -52.00 -20.12 50.17
C LYS A 32 -50.54 -20.23 50.59
N VAL A 33 -50.14 -19.48 51.62
CA VAL A 33 -48.77 -19.43 52.13
C VAL A 33 -48.53 -20.47 53.23
N ALA A 34 -49.54 -20.76 54.04
CA ALA A 34 -49.44 -21.68 55.18
C ALA A 34 -48.77 -23.04 54.85
N PRO A 35 -49.00 -23.69 53.69
CA PRO A 35 -48.35 -24.97 53.34
C PRO A 35 -46.82 -24.92 53.29
N TYR A 36 -46.20 -23.74 53.05
CA TYR A 36 -44.74 -23.59 53.04
C TYR A 36 -44.11 -23.65 54.43
N PHE A 37 -44.89 -23.40 55.49
CA PHE A 37 -44.41 -23.39 56.88
C PHE A 37 -44.63 -24.73 57.58
N ASN A 38 -45.56 -25.54 57.07
CA ASN A 38 -45.81 -26.89 57.60
C ASN A 38 -44.82 -27.94 57.04
N GLY A 39 -43.76 -27.48 56.36
CA GLY A 39 -42.79 -28.33 55.69
C GLY A 39 -43.36 -29.15 54.53
N GLN A 40 -44.62 -28.98 54.14
CA GLN A 40 -45.22 -29.76 53.04
C GLN A 40 -44.67 -29.34 51.68
N VAL A 41 -44.37 -28.05 51.51
CA VAL A 41 -43.88 -27.47 50.26
C VAL A 41 -42.67 -26.58 50.54
N VAL A 42 -41.66 -26.63 49.68
CA VAL A 42 -40.51 -25.73 49.74
C VAL A 42 -40.79 -24.53 48.84
N PHE A 43 -40.71 -23.31 49.37
CA PHE A 43 -40.83 -22.12 48.54
C PHE A 43 -39.52 -21.92 47.79
N PHE A 44 -39.62 -21.83 46.46
CA PHE A 44 -38.45 -21.82 45.61
C PHE A 44 -38.67 -20.98 44.35
N ARG A 45 -37.83 -19.96 44.15
CA ARG A 45 -37.87 -19.07 42.98
C ARG A 45 -36.50 -19.08 42.29
N ARG A 46 -36.48 -19.38 40.98
CA ARG A 46 -35.30 -19.41 40.11
C ARG A 46 -35.22 -18.19 39.19
N LYS A 47 -34.11 -18.06 38.45
CA LYS A 47 -33.85 -17.03 37.41
C LYS A 47 -34.04 -15.59 37.89
N LEU A 48 -33.87 -15.34 39.19
CA LEU A 48 -33.88 -13.98 39.73
C LEU A 48 -32.55 -13.30 39.39
N ASP A 49 -32.58 -12.04 39.01
CA ASP A 49 -31.39 -11.20 39.00
C ASP A 49 -30.87 -10.98 40.44
N ALA A 50 -29.63 -10.54 40.57
CA ALA A 50 -28.97 -10.42 41.88
C ALA A 50 -29.67 -9.41 42.80
N PHE A 51 -30.17 -8.30 42.24
CA PHE A 51 -30.81 -7.24 43.00
C PHE A 51 -32.17 -7.71 43.55
N THR A 52 -33.00 -8.30 42.69
CA THR A 52 -34.31 -8.84 43.10
C THR A 52 -34.15 -9.98 44.11
N ALA A 53 -33.17 -10.86 43.93
CA ALA A 53 -32.93 -11.95 44.85
C ALA A 53 -32.47 -11.44 46.24
N GLN A 54 -31.63 -10.42 46.29
CA GLN A 54 -31.20 -9.80 47.54
C GLN A 54 -32.34 -9.03 48.23
N ARG A 55 -33.20 -8.34 47.46
CA ARG A 55 -34.40 -7.65 47.98
C ARG A 55 -35.36 -8.64 48.65
N TYR A 56 -35.66 -9.75 47.99
CA TYR A 56 -36.50 -10.80 48.56
C TYR A 56 -35.87 -11.44 49.79
N TYR A 57 -34.56 -11.75 49.77
CA TYR A 57 -33.88 -12.27 50.95
C TYR A 57 -34.05 -11.32 52.16
N ARG A 58 -33.75 -10.03 51.99
CA ARG A 58 -33.88 -9.03 53.08
C ARG A 58 -35.30 -8.95 53.63
N ASN A 59 -36.29 -8.85 52.74
CA ASN A 59 -37.67 -8.68 53.16
C ASN A 59 -38.21 -9.92 53.88
N LEU A 60 -37.88 -11.12 53.38
CA LEU A 60 -38.34 -12.36 54.01
C LEU A 60 -37.62 -12.64 55.33
N SER A 61 -36.32 -12.36 55.42
CA SER A 61 -35.59 -12.43 56.69
C SER A 61 -36.08 -11.41 57.71
N ALA A 62 -36.42 -10.18 57.28
CA ALA A 62 -37.05 -9.17 58.15
C ALA A 62 -38.47 -9.55 58.58
N ALA A 63 -39.15 -10.42 57.81
CA ALA A 63 -40.41 -11.03 58.23
C ALA A 63 -40.21 -12.17 59.23
N GLY A 64 -38.97 -12.59 59.50
CA GLY A 64 -38.61 -13.64 60.44
C GLY A 64 -38.49 -15.04 59.82
N ALA A 65 -38.45 -15.14 58.49
CA ALA A 65 -38.23 -16.40 57.78
C ALA A 65 -36.73 -16.70 57.59
N LYS A 66 -36.33 -17.95 57.79
CA LYS A 66 -34.96 -18.41 57.51
C LYS A 66 -34.83 -18.77 56.03
N VAL A 67 -34.39 -17.79 55.24
CA VAL A 67 -34.33 -17.87 53.78
C VAL A 67 -32.89 -18.02 53.30
N TYR A 68 -32.70 -18.79 52.23
CA TYR A 68 -31.40 -19.08 51.65
C TYR A 68 -31.30 -18.50 50.24
N LEU A 69 -30.20 -17.77 49.99
CA LEU A 69 -29.88 -17.17 48.70
C LEU A 69 -28.79 -18.01 48.02
N GLY A 70 -29.01 -18.41 46.78
CA GLY A 70 -28.08 -19.27 46.03
C GLY A 70 -27.92 -18.88 44.57
N ARG A 71 -26.92 -19.44 43.89
CA ARG A 71 -26.84 -19.52 42.43
C ARG A 71 -27.50 -20.82 41.97
N GLU A 72 -28.02 -20.84 40.75
CA GLU A 72 -28.76 -21.98 40.20
C GLU A 72 -27.87 -23.25 40.26
N PRO A 73 -28.24 -24.28 41.06
CA PRO A 73 -27.44 -25.47 41.12
C PRO A 73 -27.62 -26.21 39.79
N THR A 74 -26.56 -26.88 39.32
CA THR A 74 -26.57 -27.79 38.16
C THR A 74 -27.31 -29.08 38.48
N VAL A 75 -28.53 -28.98 39.02
CA VAL A 75 -29.42 -30.13 39.25
C VAL A 75 -30.16 -30.40 37.94
N PRO A 76 -30.10 -31.63 37.40
CA PRO A 76 -30.79 -32.00 36.16
C PRO A 76 -32.28 -31.64 36.21
N LEU A 77 -32.79 -31.10 35.10
CA LEU A 77 -34.13 -30.52 34.97
C LEU A 77 -35.29 -31.53 35.16
N ASP A 78 -35.01 -32.83 35.19
CA ASP A 78 -36.04 -33.85 34.96
C ASP A 78 -36.66 -34.48 36.21
N ARG A 79 -36.22 -34.15 37.43
CA ARG A 79 -36.90 -34.58 38.67
C ARG A 79 -36.82 -33.53 39.78
N PRO A 80 -37.89 -32.75 40.03
CA PRO A 80 -37.97 -31.87 41.17
C PRO A 80 -38.42 -32.68 42.40
N ASP A 81 -37.64 -33.67 42.82
CA ASP A 81 -37.94 -34.38 44.05
C ASP A 81 -37.76 -33.38 45.22
N ILE A 82 -38.87 -32.96 45.82
CA ILE A 82 -38.95 -32.00 46.94
C ILE A 82 -38.07 -32.47 48.12
N VAL A 83 -37.87 -33.78 48.25
CA VAL A 83 -37.00 -34.44 49.24
C VAL A 83 -35.54 -34.01 49.08
N THR A 84 -35.06 -33.86 47.83
CA THR A 84 -33.66 -33.52 47.52
C THR A 84 -33.33 -32.06 47.86
N LEU A 85 -34.29 -31.14 47.68
CA LEU A 85 -34.12 -29.71 47.99
C LEU A 85 -34.15 -29.41 49.49
N LYS A 86 -34.94 -30.16 50.27
CA LYS A 86 -34.93 -30.05 51.74
C LYS A 86 -33.59 -30.47 52.34
N ASN A 87 -32.94 -31.45 51.76
CA ASN A 87 -31.71 -32.04 52.28
C ASN A 87 -30.42 -31.45 51.69
N LEU A 88 -30.50 -30.36 50.92
CA LEU A 88 -29.28 -29.69 50.43
C LEU A 88 -28.41 -29.22 51.63
N PRO A 89 -27.18 -29.73 51.79
CA PRO A 89 -26.28 -29.29 52.85
C PRO A 89 -25.82 -27.86 52.55
N LEU A 90 -26.12 -26.95 53.46
CA LEU A 90 -25.75 -25.55 53.35
C LEU A 90 -24.55 -25.29 54.27
N ALA A 91 -23.41 -24.91 53.70
CA ALA A 91 -22.24 -24.56 54.49
C ALA A 91 -22.46 -23.22 55.21
N GLN A 92 -21.92 -23.12 56.43
CA GLN A 92 -22.00 -21.94 57.29
C GLN A 92 -20.75 -21.07 57.11
N CYS A 93 -20.92 -19.77 56.96
CA CYS A 93 -19.79 -18.86 56.76
C CYS A 93 -19.05 -18.68 58.10
N PRO A 94 -17.74 -18.96 58.20
CA PRO A 94 -17.00 -18.79 59.45
C PRO A 94 -16.89 -17.33 59.91
N ILE A 95 -17.08 -16.36 59.01
CA ILE A 95 -16.94 -14.93 59.35
C ILE A 95 -18.25 -14.34 59.89
N CYS A 96 -19.35 -14.50 59.14
CA CYS A 96 -20.64 -13.92 59.52
C CYS A 96 -21.63 -14.92 60.10
N GLN A 97 -21.23 -16.20 60.23
CA GLN A 97 -22.04 -17.32 60.74
C GLN A 97 -23.35 -17.57 59.98
N THR A 98 -23.56 -16.94 58.82
CA THR A 98 -24.76 -17.16 58.01
C THR A 98 -24.63 -18.46 57.21
N ASN A 99 -25.74 -19.19 57.06
CA ASN A 99 -25.82 -20.43 56.28
C ASN A 99 -25.87 -20.17 54.76
N GLN A 100 -25.10 -19.18 54.28
CA GLN A 100 -25.12 -18.65 52.92
C GLN A 100 -23.78 -18.82 52.20
N VAL A 101 -23.19 -20.00 52.33
CA VAL A 101 -22.00 -20.38 51.56
C VAL A 101 -22.42 -21.29 50.42
N PHE A 102 -22.19 -20.82 49.20
CA PHE A 102 -22.27 -21.67 48.01
C PHE A 102 -20.90 -21.64 47.32
N ASP A 103 -20.34 -22.84 47.12
CA ASP A 103 -19.00 -23.06 46.58
C ASP A 103 -17.86 -22.54 47.49
N LYS A 104 -17.39 -21.29 47.30
CA LYS A 104 -16.20 -20.74 48.02
C LYS A 104 -16.35 -19.30 48.52
N ALA A 105 -17.54 -18.70 48.39
CA ALA A 105 -17.76 -17.30 48.75
C ALA A 105 -19.07 -17.10 49.53
N CYS A 106 -19.00 -16.27 50.57
CA CYS A 106 -20.17 -15.81 51.31
C CYS A 106 -20.88 -14.70 50.52
N VAL A 107 -22.17 -14.88 50.20
CA VAL A 107 -22.94 -13.93 49.38
C VAL A 107 -23.11 -12.55 50.07
N LEU A 108 -23.11 -12.53 51.40
CA LEU A 108 -23.23 -11.30 52.19
C LEU A 108 -21.89 -10.60 52.42
N CYS A 109 -20.82 -11.38 52.59
CA CYS A 109 -19.50 -10.89 52.99
C CYS A 109 -18.61 -10.51 51.79
N GLN A 110 -18.92 -11.03 50.60
CA GLN A 110 -18.21 -10.84 49.32
C GLN A 110 -16.69 -11.10 49.31
N ARG A 111 -16.07 -11.55 50.40
CA ARG A 111 -14.65 -11.93 50.41
C ARG A 111 -14.46 -13.28 49.72
N ASN A 112 -13.59 -13.27 48.72
CA ASN A 112 -13.19 -14.45 47.95
C ASN A 112 -12.22 -15.29 48.77
N GLU A 113 -12.42 -16.61 48.71
CA GLU A 113 -11.59 -17.65 49.31
C GLU A 113 -11.87 -17.94 50.79
N LEU A 114 -12.91 -18.75 51.03
CA LEU A 114 -12.87 -19.69 52.15
C LEU A 114 -11.70 -20.65 51.93
N GLN A 115 -10.51 -20.25 52.40
CA GLN A 115 -9.37 -21.16 52.56
C GLN A 115 -9.86 -22.39 53.30
N LYS A 116 -9.55 -23.56 52.71
CA LYS A 116 -9.85 -24.91 53.18
C LYS A 116 -9.99 -24.96 54.71
N ALA A 117 -11.23 -24.87 55.20
CA ALA A 117 -11.51 -25.33 56.54
C ALA A 117 -11.19 -26.83 56.54
N PRO A 118 -10.36 -27.34 57.47
CA PRO A 118 -10.14 -28.76 57.58
C PRO A 118 -11.50 -29.41 57.78
N ARG A 119 -11.86 -30.34 56.88
CA ARG A 119 -12.98 -31.25 57.11
C ARG A 119 -12.64 -31.97 58.40
N GLN A 120 -13.30 -31.63 59.51
CA GLN A 120 -13.37 -32.54 60.63
C GLN A 120 -14.02 -33.82 60.06
N PRO A 121 -13.35 -34.97 60.15
CA PRO A 121 -13.96 -36.21 59.70
C PRO A 121 -15.19 -36.43 60.57
N ALA A 122 -16.36 -36.52 59.93
CA ALA A 122 -17.50 -37.14 60.56
C ALA A 122 -17.07 -38.58 60.87
N GLU A 123 -17.01 -38.92 62.15
CA GLU A 123 -16.82 -40.29 62.61
C GLU A 123 -17.91 -41.16 61.96
N GLY A 124 -17.51 -42.13 61.14
CA GLY A 124 -18.38 -43.26 60.79
C GLY A 124 -18.81 -43.43 59.32
N SER A 125 -18.07 -42.96 58.31
CA SER A 125 -18.35 -43.39 56.91
C SER A 125 -17.16 -44.09 56.27
N SER A 126 -17.20 -45.41 56.25
CA SER A 126 -16.29 -46.29 55.50
C SER A 126 -16.66 -46.32 54.02
N PHE A 127 -16.11 -45.39 53.24
CA PHE A 127 -16.00 -45.55 51.78
C PHE A 127 -14.60 -45.06 51.33
N PRO A 128 -13.92 -45.78 50.43
CA PRO A 128 -12.56 -45.44 50.02
C PRO A 128 -12.56 -44.14 49.20
N PRO A 129 -11.48 -43.35 49.27
CA PRO A 129 -11.39 -42.08 48.56
C PRO A 129 -11.17 -42.35 47.06
N HIS A 130 -12.04 -41.80 46.23
CA HIS A 130 -11.71 -41.60 44.82
C HIS A 130 -10.71 -40.44 44.72
N ASP A 131 -9.43 -40.79 44.62
CA ASP A 131 -8.37 -39.93 44.12
C ASP A 131 -8.69 -39.48 42.69
N ALA A 132 -8.92 -38.17 42.51
CA ALA A 132 -8.63 -37.43 41.27
C ALA A 132 -8.95 -35.92 41.46
N ALA A 133 -8.23 -35.26 42.37
CA ALA A 133 -8.14 -33.80 42.34
C ALA A 133 -6.79 -33.43 41.73
N HIS A 134 -6.72 -33.44 40.39
CA HIS A 134 -5.57 -32.93 39.65
C HIS A 134 -5.28 -31.48 40.09
N THR A 135 -4.09 -31.29 40.64
CA THR A 135 -3.48 -30.00 40.91
C THR A 135 -3.30 -29.24 39.60
N PHE A 136 -4.04 -28.15 39.46
CA PHE A 136 -4.02 -27.27 38.29
C PHE A 136 -2.70 -26.48 38.27
N ASN A 137 -1.68 -27.03 37.61
CA ASN A 137 -0.44 -26.32 37.31
C ASN A 137 -0.70 -25.26 36.23
N ALA A 138 -0.77 -23.99 36.63
CA ALA A 138 -1.06 -22.84 35.77
C ALA A 138 0.07 -22.47 34.76
N LYS A 139 0.96 -23.41 34.40
CA LYS A 139 2.07 -23.15 33.48
C LYS A 139 1.71 -23.26 31.99
N ASN A 140 0.60 -23.92 31.62
CA ASN A 140 0.18 -24.08 30.22
C ASN A 140 -1.25 -23.53 29.97
N GLY A 141 -1.42 -22.20 30.07
CA GLY A 141 -2.72 -21.53 29.94
C GLY A 141 -3.44 -21.67 28.58
N SER A 142 -2.85 -22.33 27.57
CA SER A 142 -3.49 -22.56 26.27
C SER A 142 -4.15 -23.95 26.14
N GLU A 143 -3.71 -24.95 26.92
CA GLU A 143 -4.27 -26.31 26.91
C GLU A 143 -5.52 -26.40 27.80
N ALA A 144 -5.48 -25.75 28.96
CA ALA A 144 -6.58 -25.73 29.92
C ALA A 144 -7.89 -25.11 29.38
N VAL A 145 -7.83 -24.24 28.37
CA VAL A 145 -9.04 -23.63 27.76
C VAL A 145 -9.64 -24.53 26.68
N SER A 146 -8.85 -25.44 26.09
CA SER A 146 -9.33 -26.41 25.08
C SER A 146 -10.26 -27.46 25.70
N GLU A 147 -10.07 -27.76 26.99
CA GLU A 147 -10.82 -28.79 27.70
C GLU A 147 -12.28 -28.41 27.97
N TYR A 148 -12.56 -27.12 28.17
CA TYR A 148 -13.92 -26.60 28.48
C TYR A 148 -14.73 -26.17 27.25
N LEU A 149 -14.21 -26.34 26.04
CA LEU A 149 -14.96 -26.03 24.83
C LEU A 149 -15.97 -27.16 24.54
N PRO A 150 -17.27 -26.85 24.31
CA PRO A 150 -18.24 -27.85 23.85
C PRO A 150 -17.68 -28.67 22.68
N ALA A 151 -17.94 -29.98 22.66
CA ALA A 151 -17.39 -30.91 21.65
C ALA A 151 -17.65 -30.44 20.21
N GLU A 152 -18.80 -29.81 19.97
CA GLU A 152 -19.19 -29.22 18.68
C GLU A 152 -18.32 -28.03 18.24
N LEU A 153 -17.73 -27.29 19.19
CA LEU A 153 -16.93 -26.10 18.92
C LEU A 153 -15.44 -26.41 18.73
N LYS A 154 -14.96 -27.53 19.24
CA LYS A 154 -13.56 -27.99 19.08
C LYS A 154 -13.11 -28.04 17.60
N PRO A 155 -13.86 -28.64 16.65
CA PRO A 155 -13.44 -28.67 15.25
C PRO A 155 -13.43 -27.27 14.59
N LEU A 156 -14.35 -26.38 14.98
CA LEU A 156 -14.39 -25.00 14.49
C LEU A 156 -13.16 -24.20 14.97
N ALA A 157 -12.81 -24.35 16.25
CA ALA A 157 -11.63 -23.71 16.83
C ALA A 157 -10.33 -24.19 16.16
N ALA A 158 -10.20 -25.50 15.90
CA ALA A 158 -9.05 -26.06 15.21
C ALA A 158 -8.93 -25.52 13.77
N LYS A 159 -10.04 -25.48 13.02
CA LYS A 159 -10.08 -24.92 11.66
C LYS A 159 -9.73 -23.43 11.63
N ALA A 160 -10.32 -22.63 12.53
CA ALA A 160 -10.04 -21.21 12.64
C ALA A 160 -8.56 -20.95 12.94
N ARG A 161 -7.99 -21.65 13.95
CA ARG A 161 -6.60 -21.50 14.35
C ARG A 161 -5.64 -21.86 13.22
N LYS A 162 -5.85 -23.00 12.56
CA LYS A 162 -4.99 -23.46 11.46
C LYS A 162 -5.03 -22.48 10.29
N ALA A 163 -6.21 -22.02 9.89
CA ALA A 163 -6.37 -21.10 8.77
C ALA A 163 -5.78 -19.71 9.04
N LEU A 164 -6.07 -19.12 10.22
CA LEU A 164 -5.50 -17.83 10.61
C LEU A 164 -3.99 -17.91 10.72
N TRP A 165 -3.44 -18.98 11.32
CA TRP A 165 -2.00 -19.12 11.48
C TRP A 165 -1.28 -19.29 10.13
N MET A 166 -1.80 -20.14 9.24
CA MET A 166 -1.25 -20.27 7.88
C MET A 166 -1.36 -18.96 7.10
N GLY A 167 -2.50 -18.26 7.19
CA GLY A 167 -2.68 -16.97 6.52
C GLY A 167 -1.72 -15.89 7.02
N CYS A 168 -1.53 -15.77 8.34
CA CYS A 168 -0.56 -14.84 8.92
C CYS A 168 0.89 -15.21 8.56
N LEU A 169 1.25 -16.49 8.58
CA LEU A 169 2.59 -16.93 8.17
C LEU A 169 2.85 -16.64 6.69
N LEU A 170 1.88 -16.90 5.82
CA LEU A 170 2.03 -16.66 4.40
C LEU A 170 2.12 -15.15 4.11
N MET A 171 1.35 -14.33 4.84
CA MET A 171 1.46 -12.87 4.78
C MET A 171 2.85 -12.40 5.25
N LEU A 172 3.34 -12.90 6.39
CA LEU A 172 4.66 -12.54 6.91
C LEU A 172 5.77 -13.00 5.96
N ALA A 173 5.68 -14.21 5.42
CA ALA A 173 6.63 -14.73 4.44
C ALA A 173 6.61 -13.89 3.16
N SER A 174 5.44 -13.45 2.71
CA SER A 174 5.31 -12.56 1.54
C SER A 174 5.94 -11.19 1.81
N LEU A 175 5.72 -10.61 2.99
CA LEU A 175 6.35 -9.35 3.39
C LEU A 175 7.87 -9.47 3.53
N ILE A 176 8.37 -10.53 4.16
CA ILE A 176 9.82 -10.79 4.25
C ILE A 176 10.40 -11.02 2.86
N PHE A 177 9.66 -11.74 2.00
CA PHE A 177 10.10 -12.00 0.64
C PHE A 177 10.14 -10.70 -0.18
N GLU A 178 9.15 -9.82 -0.10
CA GLU A 178 9.17 -8.52 -0.77
C GLU A 178 10.27 -7.60 -0.23
N GLU A 179 10.48 -7.56 1.09
CA GLU A 179 11.44 -6.65 1.70
C GLU A 179 12.90 -7.11 1.55
N PHE A 180 13.16 -8.42 1.65
CA PHE A 180 14.52 -8.96 1.74
C PHE A 180 14.93 -9.86 0.57
N LEU A 181 13.99 -10.46 -0.16
CA LEU A 181 14.30 -11.45 -1.21
C LEU A 181 13.93 -10.96 -2.62
N ALA A 182 13.06 -9.97 -2.74
CA ALA A 182 12.82 -9.24 -3.97
C ALA A 182 13.93 -8.24 -4.28
N ASP A 183 15.15 -8.56 -3.84
CA ASP A 183 16.35 -7.96 -4.40
C ASP A 183 16.34 -8.19 -5.91
N TYR A 184 16.69 -7.12 -6.61
CA TYR A 184 16.53 -6.81 -8.02
C TYR A 184 16.65 -8.00 -9.01
N ARG A 185 17.57 -8.94 -8.76
CA ARG A 185 17.83 -10.11 -9.63
C ARG A 185 16.67 -11.09 -9.72
N MET A 186 15.87 -11.22 -8.67
CA MET A 186 14.69 -12.08 -8.70
C MET A 186 13.56 -11.44 -9.49
N PHE A 187 13.47 -10.11 -9.52
CA PHE A 187 12.50 -9.40 -10.34
C PHE A 187 12.83 -9.50 -11.83
N GLU A 188 14.12 -9.47 -12.21
CA GLU A 188 14.57 -9.80 -13.57
C GLU A 188 14.23 -11.27 -13.92
N PHE A 189 14.50 -12.22 -13.02
CA PHE A 189 14.16 -13.64 -13.22
C PHE A 189 12.65 -13.89 -13.34
N VAL A 190 11.84 -13.21 -12.54
CA VAL A 190 10.37 -13.27 -12.64
C VAL A 190 9.89 -12.51 -13.89
N SER A 191 10.58 -11.44 -14.32
CA SER A 191 10.29 -10.74 -15.57
C SER A 191 10.67 -11.54 -16.83
N PHE A 192 11.66 -12.41 -16.74
CA PHE A 192 11.97 -13.39 -17.78
C PHE A 192 10.82 -14.40 -17.96
N TRP A 193 10.07 -14.68 -16.89
CA TRP A 193 8.80 -15.42 -16.96
C TRP A 193 7.59 -14.55 -17.36
N LYS A 194 7.73 -13.21 -17.46
CA LYS A 194 6.67 -12.26 -17.89
C LYS A 194 6.52 -12.20 -19.41
N GLY A 195 6.18 -13.33 -20.02
CA GLY A 195 5.30 -13.27 -21.18
C GLY A 195 3.93 -12.73 -20.75
N LYS A 196 3.74 -11.40 -20.76
CA LYS A 196 2.45 -10.67 -20.60
C LYS A 196 1.51 -11.00 -19.42
N THR A 197 1.84 -11.87 -18.46
CA THR A 197 0.94 -12.17 -17.32
C THR A 197 1.32 -11.39 -16.06
N THR A 198 0.61 -10.30 -15.82
CA THR A 198 0.76 -9.30 -14.73
C THR A 198 0.44 -9.78 -13.30
N GLY A 199 0.32 -11.08 -13.01
CA GLY A 199 -0.42 -11.53 -11.81
C GLY A 199 0.35 -12.23 -10.67
N LEU A 200 1.54 -12.81 -10.90
CA LEU A 200 2.06 -13.83 -9.96
C LEU A 200 2.53 -13.27 -8.60
N GLY A 201 3.00 -12.03 -8.54
CA GLY A 201 3.44 -11.41 -7.28
C GLY A 201 2.32 -11.16 -6.26
N ILE A 202 1.08 -11.02 -6.74
CA ILE A 202 -0.09 -10.73 -5.89
C ILE A 202 -0.72 -12.03 -5.36
N ALA A 203 -0.44 -13.17 -5.97
CA ALA A 203 -1.06 -14.45 -5.62
C ALA A 203 -0.83 -14.90 -4.17
N PRO A 204 0.38 -14.77 -3.57
CA PRO A 204 0.60 -15.06 -2.16
C PRO A 204 -0.28 -14.19 -1.26
N TYR A 205 -0.39 -12.89 -1.54
CA TYR A 205 -1.26 -11.99 -0.79
C TYR A 205 -2.72 -12.38 -0.86
N LEU A 206 -3.24 -12.69 -2.06
CA LEU A 206 -4.61 -13.16 -2.24
C LEU A 206 -4.85 -14.46 -1.47
N PHE A 207 -3.92 -15.41 -1.53
CA PHE A 207 -4.03 -16.67 -0.81
C PHE A 207 -4.00 -16.45 0.71
N ALA A 208 -3.11 -15.58 1.21
CA ALA A 208 -3.06 -15.20 2.62
C ALA A 208 -4.38 -14.56 3.07
N THR A 209 -4.92 -13.61 2.31
CA THR A 209 -6.19 -12.94 2.60
C THR A 209 -7.36 -13.93 2.59
N LEU A 210 -7.40 -14.85 1.62
CA LEU A 210 -8.42 -15.91 1.58
C LEU A 210 -8.34 -16.83 2.81
N MET A 211 -7.13 -17.23 3.22
CA MET A 211 -6.91 -18.06 4.40
C MET A 211 -7.27 -17.33 5.70
N ILE A 212 -6.91 -16.05 5.82
CA ILE A 212 -7.29 -15.19 6.93
C ILE A 212 -8.82 -15.03 6.99
N THR A 213 -9.46 -14.78 5.85
CA THR A 213 -10.93 -14.65 5.75
C THR A 213 -11.62 -15.95 6.14
N TYR A 214 -11.17 -17.08 5.61
CA TYR A 214 -11.70 -18.40 5.97
C TYR A 214 -11.53 -18.69 7.47
N GLY A 215 -10.37 -18.35 8.04
CA GLY A 215 -10.14 -18.40 9.48
C GLY A 215 -11.07 -17.48 10.27
N GLY A 216 -11.29 -16.27 9.78
CA GLY A 216 -12.21 -15.27 10.32
C GLY A 216 -13.67 -15.73 10.35
N LEU A 217 -14.15 -16.39 9.28
CA LEU A 217 -15.50 -16.98 9.20
C LEU A 217 -15.73 -17.99 10.33
N HIS A 218 -14.77 -18.91 10.54
CA HIS A 218 -14.86 -19.91 11.62
C HIS A 218 -14.70 -19.28 13.00
N TYR A 219 -13.84 -18.28 13.13
CA TYR A 219 -13.62 -17.56 14.39
C TYR A 219 -14.84 -16.73 14.82
N ALA A 220 -15.53 -16.08 13.89
CA ALA A 220 -16.79 -15.37 14.15
C ALA A 220 -17.88 -16.32 14.66
N ARG A 221 -18.04 -17.47 14.00
CA ARG A 221 -18.97 -18.54 14.42
C ARG A 221 -18.63 -19.08 15.81
N LEU A 222 -17.33 -19.28 16.10
CA LEU A 222 -16.85 -19.72 17.41
C LEU A 222 -17.26 -18.75 18.53
N LYS A 223 -17.19 -17.44 18.27
CA LYS A 223 -17.65 -16.39 19.20
C LYS A 223 -19.18 -16.24 19.27
N GLY A 224 -19.93 -16.95 18.43
CA GLY A 224 -21.39 -16.87 18.38
C GLY A 224 -21.95 -15.71 17.56
N TYR A 225 -21.15 -15.15 16.65
CA TYR A 225 -21.62 -14.19 15.64
C TYR A 225 -22.01 -14.90 14.34
N PRO A 226 -22.79 -14.23 13.46
CA PRO A 226 -23.00 -14.69 12.10
C PRO A 226 -21.66 -14.88 11.38
N GLY A 227 -21.58 -15.89 10.50
CA GLY A 227 -20.37 -16.14 9.70
C GLY A 227 -19.96 -14.93 8.86
N VAL A 228 -20.91 -14.11 8.40
CA VAL A 228 -20.67 -12.88 7.61
C VAL A 228 -19.69 -11.93 8.29
N LEU A 229 -19.68 -11.87 9.62
CA LEU A 229 -18.74 -11.01 10.35
C LEU A 229 -17.28 -11.43 10.15
N GLY A 230 -17.03 -12.69 9.77
CA GLY A 230 -15.72 -13.18 9.41
C GLY A 230 -15.17 -12.63 8.09
N LEU A 231 -16.00 -11.98 7.26
CA LEU A 231 -15.55 -11.21 6.09
C LEU A 231 -14.67 -10.02 6.48
N LEU A 232 -14.65 -9.63 7.77
CA LEU A 232 -13.64 -8.71 8.28
C LEU A 232 -12.21 -9.20 7.95
N GLY A 233 -11.97 -10.51 7.81
CA GLY A 233 -10.68 -11.03 7.37
C GLY A 233 -10.21 -10.56 5.99
N LEU A 234 -11.08 -9.99 5.15
CA LEU A 234 -10.69 -9.31 3.91
C LEU A 234 -9.83 -8.07 4.17
N PHE A 235 -9.99 -7.44 5.35
CA PHE A 235 -9.13 -6.37 5.84
C PHE A 235 -7.88 -6.90 6.57
N ASN A 236 -7.47 -8.14 6.27
CA ASN A 236 -6.27 -8.80 6.79
C ASN A 236 -6.13 -8.67 8.32
N LEU A 237 -4.95 -8.27 8.80
CA LEU A 237 -4.60 -8.20 10.21
C LEU A 237 -5.48 -7.22 11.01
N ILE A 238 -5.88 -6.10 10.40
CA ILE A 238 -6.80 -5.12 11.03
C ILE A 238 -8.14 -5.80 11.31
N GLY A 239 -8.70 -6.47 10.31
CA GLY A 239 -9.97 -7.17 10.43
C GLY A 239 -9.96 -8.31 11.46
N VAL A 240 -8.86 -9.08 11.50
CA VAL A 240 -8.64 -10.09 12.54
C VAL A 240 -8.54 -9.45 13.93
N GLY A 241 -7.83 -8.33 14.05
CA GLY A 241 -7.76 -7.56 15.30
C GLY A 241 -9.14 -7.16 15.80
N ILE A 242 -9.99 -6.61 14.92
CA ILE A 242 -11.38 -6.26 15.25
C ILE A 242 -12.16 -7.50 15.68
N LEU A 243 -12.03 -8.61 14.95
CA LEU A 243 -12.67 -9.88 15.31
C LEU A 243 -12.24 -10.37 16.70
N ILE A 244 -10.97 -10.21 17.08
CA ILE A 244 -10.45 -10.61 18.41
C ILE A 244 -11.02 -9.70 19.51
N LEU A 245 -11.24 -8.42 19.24
CA LEU A 245 -11.81 -7.47 20.21
C LEU A 245 -13.29 -7.75 20.53
N LEU A 246 -14.04 -8.34 19.59
CA LEU A 246 -15.46 -8.65 19.81
C LEU A 246 -15.67 -9.56 21.04
N PRO A 247 -16.67 -9.28 21.89
CA PRO A 247 -16.98 -10.12 23.04
C PRO A 247 -17.55 -11.48 22.58
N SER A 248 -17.23 -12.57 23.26
CA SER A 248 -17.83 -13.88 22.94
C SER A 248 -19.27 -13.92 23.45
N ARG A 249 -20.23 -14.29 22.59
CA ARG A 249 -21.64 -14.52 22.98
C ARG A 249 -21.87 -15.90 23.58
N ARG A 250 -21.01 -16.89 23.26
CA ARG A 250 -21.17 -18.30 23.66
C ARG A 250 -20.42 -18.67 24.93
N LEU A 251 -19.34 -17.96 25.25
CA LEU A 251 -18.56 -18.20 26.46
C LEU A 251 -18.83 -17.05 27.43
N PRO A 252 -19.61 -17.26 28.50
CA PRO A 252 -19.80 -16.24 29.52
C PRO A 252 -18.43 -15.81 30.06
N TRP A 253 -18.24 -14.50 30.21
CA TRP A 253 -17.03 -13.81 30.67
C TRP A 253 -16.70 -14.12 32.14
N ALA A 254 -16.66 -15.39 32.51
CA ALA A 254 -16.39 -15.82 33.87
C ALA A 254 -14.91 -15.56 34.21
N GLY A 255 -14.63 -14.38 34.77
CA GLY A 255 -13.43 -14.09 35.55
C GLY A 255 -12.17 -13.63 34.80
N LYS A 256 -12.20 -13.45 33.48
CA LYS A 256 -11.05 -12.84 32.78
C LYS A 256 -11.12 -11.31 32.83
N PRO A 257 -10.00 -10.62 33.12
CA PRO A 257 -9.95 -9.17 33.03
C PRO A 257 -10.30 -8.71 31.61
N PHE A 258 -10.96 -7.56 31.49
CA PHE A 258 -11.35 -7.00 30.19
C PHE A 258 -10.15 -6.82 29.25
N TRP A 259 -8.97 -6.54 29.81
CA TRP A 259 -7.68 -6.42 29.14
C TRP A 259 -6.85 -7.71 29.27
N ASP A 260 -7.20 -8.73 28.49
CA ASP A 260 -6.32 -9.89 28.27
C ASP A 260 -5.21 -9.52 27.27
N LYS A 261 -4.07 -10.22 27.34
CA LYS A 261 -2.91 -10.03 26.45
C LYS A 261 -3.31 -10.03 24.97
N SER A 262 -4.26 -10.90 24.60
CA SER A 262 -4.79 -11.00 23.23
C SER A 262 -5.46 -9.71 22.74
N ARG A 263 -6.20 -9.00 23.62
CA ARG A 263 -6.88 -7.75 23.28
C ARG A 263 -5.91 -6.59 23.18
N ILE A 264 -4.99 -6.48 24.14
CA ILE A 264 -3.93 -5.47 24.09
C ILE A 264 -3.13 -5.64 22.80
N SER A 265 -2.71 -6.86 22.48
CA SER A 265 -2.01 -7.17 21.23
C SER A 265 -2.84 -6.82 19.99
N SER A 266 -4.15 -7.05 20.00
CA SER A 266 -5.04 -6.69 18.88
C SER A 266 -5.17 -5.18 18.69
N VAL A 267 -5.28 -4.41 19.77
CA VAL A 267 -5.30 -2.94 19.71
C VAL A 267 -3.97 -2.43 19.15
N LEU A 268 -2.84 -2.91 19.68
CA LEU A 268 -1.51 -2.54 19.20
C LEU A 268 -1.33 -2.88 17.72
N LEU A 269 -1.79 -4.06 17.29
CA LEU A 269 -1.75 -4.48 15.89
C LEU A 269 -2.56 -3.56 14.99
N ILE A 270 -3.80 -3.20 15.39
CA ILE A 270 -4.65 -2.28 14.63
C ILE A 270 -3.99 -0.91 14.52
N VAL A 271 -3.50 -0.35 15.64
CA VAL A 271 -2.82 0.96 15.65
C VAL A 271 -1.58 0.93 14.77
N PHE A 272 -0.75 -0.11 14.90
CA PHE A 272 0.43 -0.28 14.06
C PHE A 272 0.08 -0.34 12.57
N CYS A 273 -0.88 -1.19 12.18
CA CYS A 273 -1.31 -1.30 10.80
C CYS A 273 -1.93 0.00 10.26
N LEU A 274 -2.69 0.75 11.08
CA LEU A 274 -3.24 2.04 10.69
C LEU A 274 -2.14 3.09 10.49
N CYS A 275 -1.21 3.23 11.43
CA CYS A 275 -0.08 4.14 11.30
C CYS A 275 0.77 3.80 10.06
N TRP A 276 1.03 2.51 9.83
CA TRP A 276 1.74 2.04 8.63
C TRP A 276 0.97 2.37 7.35
N THR A 277 -0.34 2.15 7.32
CA THR A 277 -1.19 2.47 6.16
C THR A 277 -1.22 3.97 5.87
N VAL A 278 -1.34 4.81 6.90
CA VAL A 278 -1.33 6.27 6.77
C VAL A 278 0.02 6.77 6.26
N LYS A 279 1.13 6.27 6.83
CA LYS A 279 2.48 6.58 6.35
C LYS A 279 2.63 6.21 4.87
N TYR A 280 2.35 4.95 4.52
CA TYR A 280 2.49 4.43 3.15
C TYR A 280 1.59 5.17 2.14
N ALA A 281 0.34 5.47 2.53
CA ALA A 281 -0.57 6.25 1.68
C ALA A 281 -0.06 7.68 1.47
N GLY A 282 0.50 8.31 2.50
CA GLY A 282 1.13 9.62 2.40
C GLY A 282 2.31 9.62 1.41
N GLU A 283 3.25 8.69 1.57
CA GLU A 283 4.42 8.54 0.68
C GLU A 283 4.00 8.32 -0.76
N ARG A 284 3.02 7.42 -0.99
CA ARG A 284 2.45 7.18 -2.32
C ARG A 284 1.78 8.41 -2.89
N GLN A 285 1.07 9.19 -2.08
CA GLN A 285 0.42 10.42 -2.54
C GLN A 285 1.45 11.47 -2.96
N TYR A 286 2.57 11.63 -2.24
CA TYR A 286 3.65 12.53 -2.63
C TYR A 286 4.26 12.14 -3.98
N ALA A 287 4.57 10.85 -4.18
CA ALA A 287 5.08 10.37 -5.46
C ALA A 287 4.06 10.57 -6.60
N VAL A 288 2.77 10.28 -6.36
CA VAL A 288 1.72 10.50 -7.36
C VAL A 288 1.56 11.99 -7.69
N ASN A 289 1.62 12.86 -6.68
CA ASN A 289 1.56 14.31 -6.88
C ASN A 289 2.72 14.78 -7.75
N PHE A 290 3.96 14.39 -7.43
CA PHE A 290 5.15 14.73 -8.22
C PHE A 290 5.06 14.18 -9.66
N LEU A 291 4.67 12.91 -9.82
CA LEU A 291 4.50 12.30 -11.14
C LEU A 291 3.35 12.92 -11.95
N ASN A 292 2.38 13.58 -11.31
CA ASN A 292 1.30 14.28 -11.99
C ASN A 292 1.61 15.77 -12.23
N GLN A 293 2.66 16.32 -11.62
CA GLN A 293 3.12 17.67 -11.95
C GLN A 293 3.48 17.72 -13.45
N PRO A 294 3.18 18.84 -14.14
CA PRO A 294 3.63 19.03 -15.51
C PRO A 294 5.16 18.99 -15.55
N LEU A 295 5.71 18.35 -16.57
CA LEU A 295 7.15 18.41 -16.80
C LEU A 295 7.55 19.88 -17.05
N PRO A 296 8.66 20.35 -16.47
CA PRO A 296 9.26 21.60 -16.91
C PRO A 296 9.47 21.58 -18.42
N PHE A 297 9.20 22.70 -19.07
CA PHE A 297 9.32 22.86 -20.53
C PHE A 297 8.52 21.82 -21.33
N PRO A 298 7.19 21.70 -21.14
CA PRO A 298 6.41 20.74 -21.89
C PRO A 298 6.55 21.06 -23.38
N VAL A 299 7.04 20.07 -24.14
CA VAL A 299 7.39 20.21 -25.56
C VAL A 299 6.21 20.72 -26.40
N ALA A 300 4.97 20.52 -25.95
CA ALA A 300 3.75 20.97 -26.61
C ALA A 300 3.44 22.47 -26.42
N ASP A 301 3.65 23.05 -25.24
CA ASP A 301 3.27 24.46 -24.98
C ASP A 301 4.23 25.45 -25.67
N HIS A 302 5.51 25.11 -25.75
CA HIS A 302 6.48 25.93 -26.46
C HIS A 302 6.34 25.85 -27.99
N ARG A 303 5.76 24.77 -28.53
CA ARG A 303 5.39 24.69 -29.95
C ARG A 303 4.22 25.60 -30.30
N LEU A 304 3.27 25.77 -29.39
CA LEU A 304 2.06 26.57 -29.62
C LEU A 304 2.32 28.08 -29.53
N THR A 305 3.20 28.52 -28.62
CA THR A 305 3.62 29.93 -28.56
C THR A 305 4.58 30.30 -29.69
N ALA A 306 5.39 29.35 -30.17
CA ALA A 306 6.28 29.51 -31.33
C ALA A 306 5.52 29.60 -32.66
N ALA A 307 4.50 28.76 -32.86
CA ALA A 307 3.69 28.76 -34.08
C ALA A 307 2.91 30.06 -34.30
N GLN A 308 2.78 30.89 -33.25
CA GLN A 308 2.16 32.21 -33.34
C GLN A 308 3.12 33.33 -33.79
N GLY A 309 4.41 33.04 -34.06
CA GLY A 309 5.34 33.94 -34.77
C GLY A 309 5.76 35.23 -34.05
N ASP A 310 5.03 35.66 -33.02
CA ASP A 310 5.18 37.01 -32.46
C ASP A 310 5.89 37.07 -31.09
N SER A 311 6.19 35.93 -30.47
CA SER A 311 6.87 35.93 -29.17
C SER A 311 8.37 36.13 -29.35
N PRO A 312 8.97 37.21 -28.79
CA PRO A 312 10.41 37.42 -28.87
C PRO A 312 11.15 36.26 -28.19
N PRO A 313 12.36 35.90 -28.66
CA PRO A 313 13.17 34.89 -27.99
C PRO A 313 13.47 35.31 -26.55
N ALA A 314 13.54 34.31 -25.66
CA ALA A 314 13.72 34.49 -24.23
C ALA A 314 15.00 35.27 -23.91
N THR A 315 14.92 36.11 -22.89
CA THR A 315 16.03 36.91 -22.38
C THR A 315 16.91 36.10 -21.43
N GLU A 316 18.04 36.67 -21.02
CA GLU A 316 18.93 36.04 -20.03
C GLU A 316 18.26 35.93 -18.64
N THR A 317 17.36 36.86 -18.31
CA THR A 317 16.56 36.79 -17.08
C THR A 317 15.56 35.64 -17.14
N ASP A 318 14.89 35.44 -18.27
CA ASP A 318 13.97 34.30 -18.45
C ASP A 318 14.72 32.98 -18.31
N LEU A 319 15.93 32.89 -18.89
CA LEU A 319 16.79 31.71 -18.72
C LEU A 319 17.10 31.43 -17.25
N LEU A 320 17.41 32.44 -16.45
CA LEU A 320 17.74 32.26 -15.04
C LEU A 320 16.53 31.76 -14.24
N GLU A 321 15.33 32.31 -14.50
CA GLU A 321 14.10 31.87 -13.85
C GLU A 321 13.77 30.41 -14.19
N GLU A 322 13.93 30.04 -15.46
CA GLU A 322 13.71 28.69 -15.95
C GLU A 322 14.74 27.70 -15.40
N GLU A 323 16.01 28.13 -15.29
CA GLU A 323 17.07 27.35 -14.67
C GLU A 323 16.77 27.07 -13.19
N GLN A 324 16.32 28.08 -12.44
CA GLN A 324 15.89 27.92 -11.04
C GLN A 324 14.66 27.03 -10.90
N HIS A 325 13.74 27.07 -11.86
CA HIS A 325 12.58 26.18 -11.87
C HIS A 325 13.00 24.72 -12.09
N LEU A 326 13.88 24.45 -13.06
CA LEU A 326 14.43 23.11 -13.27
C LEU A 326 15.19 22.60 -12.05
N GLN A 327 16.05 23.42 -11.44
CA GLN A 327 16.80 23.06 -10.24
C GLN A 327 15.88 22.69 -9.07
N ARG A 328 14.82 23.46 -8.82
CA ARG A 328 13.82 23.13 -7.80
C ARG A 328 13.10 21.82 -8.10
N TYR A 329 12.72 21.58 -9.35
CA TYR A 329 12.07 20.34 -9.76
C TYR A 329 12.98 19.11 -9.54
N ILE A 330 14.25 19.22 -9.94
CA ILE A 330 15.25 18.16 -9.74
C ILE A 330 15.49 17.93 -8.23
N GLN A 331 15.65 19.01 -7.46
CA GLN A 331 15.85 18.93 -6.01
C GLN A 331 14.65 18.24 -5.32
N GLU A 332 13.42 18.63 -5.64
CA GLU A 332 12.21 18.00 -5.10
C GLU A 332 12.17 16.50 -5.40
N ALA A 333 12.56 16.10 -6.62
CA ALA A 333 12.64 14.71 -7.01
C ALA A 333 13.66 13.92 -6.17
N TYR A 334 14.86 14.48 -5.95
CA TYR A 334 15.90 13.87 -5.14
C TYR A 334 15.58 13.85 -3.64
N ASP A 335 14.95 14.91 -3.12
CA ASP A 335 14.44 14.96 -1.75
C ASP A 335 13.38 13.88 -1.54
N LEU A 336 12.50 13.69 -2.52
CA LEU A 336 11.49 12.64 -2.50
C LEU A 336 12.13 11.24 -2.53
N LEU A 337 13.10 11.00 -3.41
CA LEU A 337 13.84 9.73 -3.50
C LEU A 337 14.70 9.42 -2.26
N SER A 338 15.21 10.44 -1.56
CA SER A 338 16.03 10.26 -0.36
C SER A 338 15.18 10.13 0.91
N ALA A 339 14.02 10.79 0.97
CA ALA A 339 13.13 10.74 2.13
C ALA A 339 12.29 9.45 2.20
N HIS A 340 12.10 8.76 1.08
CA HIS A 340 11.16 7.64 0.97
C HIS A 340 11.73 6.44 0.22
N ASP A 341 11.53 5.26 0.81
CA ASP A 341 11.85 3.97 0.17
C ASP A 341 10.74 3.58 -0.81
N PHE A 342 10.81 4.16 -2.01
CA PHE A 342 9.86 3.82 -3.06
C PHE A 342 10.14 2.44 -3.67
N ASN A 343 9.06 1.79 -4.12
CA ASN A 343 9.22 0.62 -4.97
C ASN A 343 9.94 0.99 -6.27
N LEU A 344 10.65 0.00 -6.83
CA LEU A 344 11.48 0.15 -8.02
C LEU A 344 10.77 0.88 -9.17
N ASN A 345 9.52 0.53 -9.46
CA ASN A 345 8.76 1.14 -10.56
C ASN A 345 8.52 2.64 -10.36
N THR A 346 8.30 3.06 -9.12
CA THR A 346 8.05 4.46 -8.78
C THR A 346 9.37 5.24 -8.84
N THR A 347 10.44 4.67 -8.27
CA THR A 347 11.81 5.18 -8.39
C THR A 347 12.21 5.39 -9.85
N VAL A 348 11.93 4.40 -10.71
CA VAL A 348 12.20 4.46 -12.16
C VAL A 348 11.44 5.62 -12.80
N LYS A 349 10.14 5.74 -12.54
CA LYS A 349 9.32 6.82 -13.11
C LYS A 349 9.77 8.21 -12.66
N ILE A 350 10.18 8.36 -11.41
CA ILE A 350 10.69 9.64 -10.89
C ILE A 350 12.02 9.96 -11.58
N ALA A 351 12.94 9.00 -11.66
CA ALA A 351 14.20 9.18 -12.37
C ALA A 351 13.96 9.56 -13.84
N ASP A 352 13.10 8.84 -14.56
CA ASP A 352 12.74 9.16 -15.95
C ASP A 352 12.17 10.59 -16.10
N ARG A 353 11.39 11.06 -15.12
CA ARG A 353 10.90 12.45 -15.10
C ARG A 353 12.02 13.47 -14.95
N ILE A 354 13.03 13.21 -14.12
CA ILE A 354 14.23 14.07 -13.98
C ILE A 354 14.95 14.17 -15.34
N TYR A 355 15.23 13.04 -15.99
CA TYR A 355 15.90 13.02 -17.29
C TYR A 355 15.08 13.72 -18.38
N ALA A 356 13.77 13.48 -18.40
CA ALA A 356 12.86 14.14 -19.33
C ALA A 356 12.86 15.67 -19.14
N ALA A 357 12.88 16.16 -17.90
CA ALA A 357 12.93 17.59 -17.61
C ALA A 357 14.23 18.24 -18.13
N ILE A 358 15.38 17.59 -17.89
CA ILE A 358 16.68 18.07 -18.40
C ILE A 358 16.72 18.03 -19.94
N SER A 359 16.18 16.96 -20.54
CA SER A 359 16.11 16.85 -22.00
C SER A 359 15.21 17.92 -22.61
N ASN A 360 14.07 18.22 -22.00
CA ASN A 360 13.19 19.29 -22.46
C ASN A 360 13.83 20.67 -22.31
N PHE A 361 14.59 20.90 -21.23
CA PHE A 361 15.36 22.13 -21.06
C PHE A 361 16.42 22.29 -22.15
N ALA A 362 17.14 21.22 -22.50
CA ALA A 362 18.08 21.23 -23.61
C ALA A 362 17.39 21.58 -24.95
N VAL A 363 16.20 21.02 -25.21
CA VAL A 363 15.40 21.35 -26.39
C VAL A 363 14.99 22.83 -26.37
N TRP A 364 14.53 23.34 -25.23
CA TRP A 364 14.15 24.73 -25.07
C TRP A 364 15.33 25.68 -25.31
N LEU A 365 16.52 25.41 -24.78
CA LEU A 365 17.73 26.20 -25.03
C LEU A 365 18.10 26.27 -26.53
N ASN A 366 18.05 25.14 -27.22
CA ASN A 366 18.30 25.08 -28.65
C ASN A 366 17.23 25.84 -29.45
N TYR A 367 15.98 25.79 -29.00
CA TYR A 367 14.88 26.57 -29.58
C TYR A 367 15.09 28.08 -29.38
N GLN A 368 15.53 28.54 -28.21
CA GLN A 368 15.83 29.96 -28.01
C GLN A 368 16.95 30.45 -28.95
N GLN A 369 18.03 29.65 -29.09
CA GLN A 369 19.08 29.92 -30.07
C GLN A 369 18.51 30.03 -31.50
N PHE A 370 17.60 29.13 -31.88
CA PHE A 370 16.89 29.17 -33.15
C PHE A 370 16.10 30.49 -33.31
N GLY A 371 15.36 30.90 -32.28
CA GLY A 371 14.57 32.13 -32.26
C GLY A 371 15.43 33.37 -32.50
N TYR A 372 16.59 33.48 -31.83
CA TYR A 372 17.53 34.60 -32.06
C TYR A 372 18.04 34.65 -33.50
N ARG A 373 18.37 33.49 -34.09
CA ARG A 373 18.84 33.42 -35.48
C ARG A 373 17.77 33.81 -36.49
N THR A 374 16.54 33.33 -36.29
CA THR A 374 15.41 33.57 -37.21
C THR A 374 15.04 35.05 -37.27
N HIS A 375 15.17 35.77 -36.16
CA HIS A 375 14.89 37.20 -36.08
C HIS A 375 16.12 38.09 -36.38
N GLU A 376 17.19 37.51 -36.93
CA GLU A 376 18.46 38.21 -37.23
C GLU A 376 19.06 38.99 -36.04
N ARG A 377 18.83 38.51 -34.81
CA ARG A 377 19.34 39.12 -33.58
C ARG A 377 20.68 38.51 -33.18
N GLU A 378 21.52 39.27 -32.49
CA GLU A 378 22.73 38.73 -31.87
C GLU A 378 22.36 37.68 -30.82
N ILE A 379 22.94 36.48 -30.91
CA ILE A 379 22.69 35.38 -29.98
C ILE A 379 23.39 35.72 -28.65
N PRO A 380 22.64 35.87 -27.53
CA PRO A 380 23.23 36.10 -26.23
C PRO A 380 24.21 34.98 -25.88
N ARG A 381 25.24 35.31 -25.10
CA ARG A 381 26.29 34.36 -24.73
C ARG A 381 25.72 33.05 -24.16
N CYS A 382 24.71 33.16 -23.30
CA CYS A 382 24.09 32.01 -22.63
C CYS A 382 23.35 31.03 -23.56
N PHE A 383 23.03 31.43 -24.80
CA PHE A 383 22.42 30.57 -25.82
C PHE A 383 23.40 30.15 -26.92
N ARG A 384 24.70 30.35 -26.74
CA ARG A 384 25.73 29.82 -27.66
C ARG A 384 25.88 28.30 -27.48
N PRO A 385 26.21 27.55 -28.55
CA PRO A 385 26.28 26.09 -28.49
C PRO A 385 27.18 25.58 -27.36
N GLU A 386 28.34 26.21 -27.15
CA GLU A 386 29.31 25.80 -26.14
C GLU A 386 28.78 26.00 -24.71
N GLU A 387 28.03 27.08 -24.49
CA GLU A 387 27.46 27.42 -23.18
C GLU A 387 26.21 26.55 -22.89
N ILE A 388 25.41 26.22 -23.91
CA ILE A 388 24.30 25.26 -23.80
C ILE A 388 24.84 23.89 -23.42
N GLU A 389 25.88 23.42 -24.12
CA GLU A 389 26.51 22.13 -23.84
C GLU A 389 27.08 22.09 -22.41
N ALA A 390 27.82 23.13 -22.01
CA ALA A 390 28.37 23.23 -20.66
C ALA A 390 27.28 23.19 -19.57
N LYS A 391 26.17 23.91 -19.77
CA LYS A 391 25.01 23.89 -18.84
C LYS A 391 24.38 22.51 -18.73
N ILE A 392 24.15 21.84 -19.85
CA ILE A 392 23.55 20.49 -19.86
C ILE A 392 24.48 19.49 -19.13
N TRP A 393 25.78 19.54 -19.39
CA TRP A 393 26.75 18.67 -18.71
C TRP A 393 26.82 18.93 -17.21
N ALA A 394 26.69 20.18 -16.76
CA ALA A 394 26.63 20.49 -15.33
C ALA A 394 25.47 19.77 -14.63
N TYR A 395 24.29 19.66 -15.26
CA TYR A 395 23.17 18.89 -14.73
C TYR A 395 23.44 17.39 -14.70
N PHE A 396 24.09 16.84 -15.73
CA PHE A 396 24.47 15.42 -15.73
C PHE A 396 25.49 15.09 -14.64
N ASP A 397 26.46 15.97 -14.41
CA ASP A 397 27.45 15.82 -13.34
C ASP A 397 26.84 15.92 -11.95
N ASP A 398 25.93 16.88 -11.72
CA ASP A 398 25.19 17.01 -10.47
C ASP A 398 24.33 15.77 -10.19
N MET A 399 23.59 15.28 -11.20
CA MET A 399 22.85 14.03 -11.09
C MET A 399 23.75 12.84 -10.77
N ARG A 400 24.91 12.72 -11.44
CA ARG A 400 25.86 11.63 -11.18
C ARG A 400 26.32 11.65 -9.72
N LEU A 401 26.63 12.82 -9.17
CA LEU A 401 27.01 12.98 -7.78
C LEU A 401 25.88 12.55 -6.84
N ARG A 402 24.68 13.10 -7.04
CA ARG A 402 23.49 12.80 -6.22
C ARG A 402 23.08 11.33 -6.29
N ASN A 403 23.20 10.70 -7.46
CA ASN A 403 22.91 9.27 -7.63
C ASN A 403 23.92 8.39 -6.87
N GLY A 404 25.19 8.84 -6.81
CA GLY A 404 26.21 8.22 -5.97
C GLY A 404 25.90 8.34 -4.48
N GLU A 405 25.40 9.50 -4.04
CA GLU A 405 25.00 9.74 -2.64
C GLU A 405 23.75 8.95 -2.23
N LEU A 406 22.76 8.83 -3.12
CA LEU A 406 21.55 8.04 -2.88
C LEU A 406 21.83 6.55 -2.68
N GLN A 407 22.98 6.04 -3.16
CA GLN A 407 23.32 4.61 -3.19
C GLN A 407 22.21 3.71 -3.77
N ASN A 408 21.32 4.28 -4.59
CA ASN A 408 20.19 3.56 -5.16
C ASN A 408 20.59 2.96 -6.51
N GLU A 409 20.74 1.64 -6.58
CA GLU A 409 21.20 0.93 -7.78
C GLU A 409 20.27 1.16 -8.98
N ALA A 410 18.95 1.31 -8.77
CA ALA A 410 18.00 1.54 -9.85
C ALA A 410 18.17 2.92 -10.48
N VAL A 411 18.33 3.96 -9.66
CA VAL A 411 18.57 5.32 -10.14
C VAL A 411 19.92 5.40 -10.83
N ASN A 412 20.94 4.77 -10.26
CA ASN A 412 22.26 4.65 -10.88
C ASN A 412 22.21 3.89 -12.21
N ARG A 413 21.42 2.82 -12.31
CA ARG A 413 21.24 2.09 -13.56
C ARG A 413 20.48 2.93 -14.59
N ILE A 414 19.44 3.66 -14.22
CA ILE A 414 18.76 4.57 -15.16
C ILE A 414 19.70 5.69 -15.59
N HIS A 415 20.53 6.21 -14.69
CA HIS A 415 21.58 7.16 -15.04
C HIS A 415 22.57 6.56 -16.03
N VAL A 416 23.05 5.35 -15.75
CA VAL A 416 23.93 4.59 -16.63
C VAL A 416 23.23 4.29 -17.95
N ASP A 417 21.96 3.90 -17.95
CA ASP A 417 21.19 3.58 -19.14
C ASP A 417 20.92 4.87 -19.93
N TRP A 418 20.64 6.01 -19.31
CA TRP A 418 20.50 7.29 -20.02
C TRP A 418 21.82 7.81 -20.58
N THR A 419 22.91 7.71 -19.80
CA THR A 419 24.27 8.03 -20.28
C THR A 419 24.76 7.03 -21.33
N MET A 420 24.38 5.76 -21.23
CA MET A 420 24.65 4.70 -22.20
C MET A 420 23.68 4.69 -23.38
N LEU A 421 22.47 5.25 -23.27
CA LEU A 421 21.53 5.43 -24.39
C LEU A 421 22.03 6.54 -25.33
N TYR A 422 22.96 7.36 -24.86
CA TYR A 422 23.85 8.20 -25.67
C TYR A 422 25.01 7.41 -26.31
N VAL A 423 25.26 6.14 -25.96
CA VAL A 423 26.51 5.40 -26.27
C VAL A 423 26.36 3.94 -26.76
N ARG A 424 25.24 3.22 -26.61
CA ARG A 424 25.14 1.77 -26.92
C ARG A 424 24.43 1.42 -28.22
N GLN A 425 25.02 0.48 -28.95
CA GLN A 425 24.75 0.09 -30.34
C GLN A 425 24.22 -1.36 -30.47
N ASP A 426 23.76 -2.01 -29.39
CA ASP A 426 23.69 -3.49 -29.35
C ASP A 426 22.35 -4.11 -28.86
N ASP A 427 21.23 -3.38 -28.88
CA ASP A 427 19.90 -3.91 -28.51
C ASP A 427 19.27 -4.76 -29.66
N PRO A 428 18.46 -5.82 -29.44
CA PRO A 428 17.60 -6.37 -30.50
C PRO A 428 16.67 -5.33 -31.16
N ASP A 429 16.25 -4.29 -30.44
CA ASP A 429 15.58 -3.11 -31.01
C ASP A 429 16.52 -2.28 -31.89
N GLN A 430 17.83 -2.46 -31.76
CA GLN A 430 18.84 -1.80 -32.58
C GLN A 430 18.68 -2.15 -34.05
N ARG A 431 18.26 -3.36 -34.43
CA ARG A 431 18.02 -3.65 -35.85
C ARG A 431 16.92 -2.78 -36.43
N VAL A 432 15.86 -2.54 -35.65
CA VAL A 432 14.75 -1.67 -36.05
C VAL A 432 15.18 -0.20 -36.03
N ILE A 433 16.01 0.19 -35.05
CA ILE A 433 16.60 1.54 -34.94
C ILE A 433 17.62 1.82 -36.03
N ASP A 434 18.44 0.84 -36.41
CA ASP A 434 19.44 0.94 -37.45
C ASP A 434 18.77 0.91 -38.81
N GLU A 435 17.70 0.12 -38.98
CA GLU A 435 16.84 0.21 -40.15
C GLU A 435 16.15 1.57 -40.22
N PHE A 436 15.63 2.10 -39.11
CA PHE A 436 15.09 3.46 -39.02
C PHE A 436 16.12 4.52 -39.39
N ARG A 437 17.34 4.46 -38.81
CA ARG A 437 18.46 5.35 -39.14
C ARG A 437 18.87 5.20 -40.59
N ARG A 438 18.91 3.98 -41.13
CA ARG A 438 19.25 3.68 -42.53
C ARG A 438 18.22 4.30 -43.47
N GLN A 439 16.92 4.15 -43.18
CA GLN A 439 15.84 4.73 -43.97
C GLN A 439 15.84 6.26 -43.88
N LEU A 440 15.99 6.82 -42.68
CA LEU A 440 16.10 8.27 -42.49
C LEU A 440 17.34 8.83 -43.20
N SER A 441 18.46 8.09 -43.16
CA SER A 441 19.67 8.45 -43.90
C SER A 441 19.47 8.36 -45.42
N THR A 442 18.87 7.27 -45.91
CA THR A 442 18.73 6.97 -47.35
C THR A 442 17.71 7.87 -48.02
N PHE A 443 16.58 8.14 -47.36
CA PHE A 443 15.45 8.78 -48.00
C PHE A 443 15.22 10.24 -47.57
N VAL A 444 15.78 10.66 -46.43
CA VAL A 444 15.69 12.06 -45.98
C VAL A 444 17.05 12.73 -46.12
N TYR A 445 18.10 12.16 -45.54
CA TYR A 445 19.41 12.81 -45.48
C TYR A 445 20.18 12.82 -46.81
N GLN A 446 20.33 11.67 -47.47
CA GLN A 446 21.04 11.56 -48.75
C GLN A 446 20.40 12.37 -49.89
N PRO A 447 19.06 12.46 -50.02
CA PRO A 447 18.44 13.21 -51.13
C PRO A 447 18.30 14.71 -50.83
N ILE A 448 18.12 15.10 -49.56
CA ILE A 448 17.83 16.50 -49.19
C ILE A 448 19.09 17.21 -48.68
N VAL A 449 19.92 16.54 -47.88
CA VAL A 449 21.05 17.16 -47.15
C VAL A 449 22.39 16.96 -47.86
N HIS A 450 22.66 15.75 -48.38
CA HIS A 450 23.94 15.42 -49.02
C HIS A 450 24.18 16.08 -50.40
N PRO A 451 23.20 16.37 -51.27
CA PRO A 451 23.44 16.93 -52.60
C PRO A 451 23.44 18.46 -52.58
N TRP A 452 23.64 19.10 -51.42
CA TRP A 452 24.02 20.51 -51.37
C TRP A 452 25.45 20.71 -51.87
N ASP A 453 25.62 20.45 -53.15
CA ASP A 453 26.74 20.96 -53.90
C ASP A 453 26.46 22.45 -54.18
N PRO A 454 27.24 23.39 -53.61
CA PRO A 454 27.06 24.82 -53.87
C PRO A 454 27.30 25.21 -55.33
N SER A 455 27.72 24.28 -56.20
CA SER A 455 27.82 24.49 -57.65
C SER A 455 26.54 24.14 -58.42
N MET A 456 25.55 23.48 -57.82
CA MET A 456 24.25 23.27 -58.46
C MET A 456 23.39 24.54 -58.30
N GLN A 457 23.44 25.39 -59.31
CA GLN A 457 22.52 26.52 -59.46
C GLN A 457 21.10 26.02 -59.77
N GLU A 458 20.10 26.69 -59.18
CA GLU A 458 18.68 26.72 -59.58
C GLU A 458 17.79 25.50 -59.29
N THR A 459 17.86 24.92 -58.09
CA THR A 459 16.71 24.13 -57.58
C THR A 459 16.34 24.64 -56.21
N THR A 460 15.07 24.99 -56.02
CA THR A 460 14.57 25.46 -54.72
C THR A 460 14.57 24.30 -53.70
N ILE A 461 14.57 24.63 -52.41
CA ILE A 461 14.45 23.61 -51.35
C ILE A 461 13.15 22.81 -51.57
N SER A 462 12.06 23.51 -51.95
CA SER A 462 10.77 22.93 -52.35
C SER A 462 10.90 21.81 -53.39
N GLU A 463 11.52 22.09 -54.53
CA GLU A 463 11.61 21.13 -55.66
C GLU A 463 12.39 19.86 -55.29
N ARG A 464 13.40 20.01 -54.43
CA ARG A 464 14.21 18.87 -53.96
C ARG A 464 13.50 18.06 -52.90
N VAL A 465 12.78 18.71 -52.00
CA VAL A 465 11.93 18.06 -51.00
C VAL A 465 10.81 17.30 -51.70
N GLU A 466 10.20 17.88 -52.73
CA GLU A 466 9.16 17.24 -53.54
C GLU A 466 9.69 16.03 -54.32
N ALA A 467 10.90 16.12 -54.88
CA ALA A 467 11.56 14.98 -55.51
C ALA A 467 11.90 13.86 -54.50
N ALA A 468 12.41 14.21 -53.33
CA ALA A 468 12.68 13.26 -52.24
C ALA A 468 11.40 12.60 -51.73
N LEU A 469 10.29 13.35 -51.66
CA LEU A 469 8.96 12.86 -51.29
C LEU A 469 8.43 11.84 -52.30
N GLN A 470 8.56 12.11 -53.59
CA GLN A 470 8.15 11.16 -54.64
C GLN A 470 8.96 9.86 -54.61
N GLU A 471 10.22 9.93 -54.18
CA GLU A 471 11.08 8.76 -53.99
C GLU A 471 10.74 8.03 -52.68
N PHE A 472 10.38 8.76 -51.63
CA PHE A 472 9.96 8.26 -50.33
C PHE A 472 8.64 7.47 -50.40
N ASP A 473 7.63 7.99 -51.11
CA ASP A 473 6.32 7.33 -51.28
C ASP A 473 6.41 5.98 -52.01
N ARG A 474 7.47 5.77 -52.80
CA ARG A 474 7.71 4.50 -53.50
C ARG A 474 8.34 3.42 -52.63
N ALA A 475 8.92 3.77 -51.48
CA ALA A 475 9.75 2.87 -50.67
C ALA A 475 8.97 1.98 -49.69
N GLY A 476 7.65 2.20 -49.50
CA GLY A 476 6.81 1.44 -48.56
C GLY A 476 7.04 1.86 -47.10
N GLN A 477 6.01 2.43 -46.48
CA GLN A 477 6.15 3.26 -45.28
C GLN A 477 6.23 2.47 -43.95
N ILE A 478 7.14 2.91 -43.06
CA ILE A 478 7.13 2.63 -41.60
C ILE A 478 6.69 3.89 -40.81
N PHE A 479 6.66 5.06 -41.46
CA PHE A 479 6.30 6.35 -40.89
C PHE A 479 5.77 7.31 -41.97
N GLU A 480 4.83 8.17 -41.58
CA GLU A 480 4.37 9.33 -42.36
C GLU A 480 5.36 10.48 -42.12
N VAL A 481 5.86 11.10 -43.18
CA VAL A 481 6.77 12.24 -43.11
C VAL A 481 6.05 13.47 -43.64
N LYS A 482 5.69 14.41 -42.75
CA LYS A 482 5.09 15.68 -43.17
C LYS A 482 6.17 16.74 -43.25
N PHE A 483 6.30 17.35 -44.43
CA PHE A 483 7.18 18.48 -44.63
C PHE A 483 6.40 19.77 -44.54
N TYR A 484 6.95 20.74 -43.80
CA TYR A 484 6.49 22.13 -43.89
C TYR A 484 7.67 22.96 -44.35
N GLU A 485 7.44 23.87 -45.29
CA GLU A 485 8.47 24.78 -45.78
C GLU A 485 8.06 26.21 -45.49
N ASP A 486 8.98 26.97 -44.90
CA ASP A 486 8.87 28.42 -44.79
C ASP A 486 10.23 29.05 -45.12
N SER A 487 10.32 29.66 -46.31
CA SER A 487 11.47 30.43 -46.78
C SER A 487 12.79 29.64 -46.78
N ASN A 488 13.52 29.64 -45.66
CA ASN A 488 14.80 28.93 -45.47
C ASN A 488 14.68 27.78 -44.46
N GLN A 489 13.46 27.33 -44.12
CA GLN A 489 13.22 26.36 -43.06
C GLN A 489 12.49 25.15 -43.63
N LEU A 490 12.95 23.96 -43.24
CA LEU A 490 12.34 22.68 -43.60
C LEU A 490 11.99 21.90 -42.35
N TRP A 491 10.71 21.88 -42.02
CA TRP A 491 10.15 21.10 -40.92
C TRP A 491 9.94 19.67 -41.41
N ILE A 492 10.42 18.68 -40.66
CA ILE A 492 10.22 17.25 -41.00
C ILE A 492 9.56 16.58 -39.80
N LEU A 493 8.24 16.48 -39.85
CA LEU A 493 7.46 15.75 -38.86
C LEU A 493 7.48 14.26 -39.21
N LEU A 494 7.91 13.42 -38.28
CA LEU A 494 7.92 11.97 -38.44
C LEU A 494 6.78 11.42 -37.57
N GLU A 495 5.85 10.68 -38.15
CA GLU A 495 4.76 10.01 -37.42
C GLU A 495 4.86 8.50 -37.72
N SER A 496 5.28 7.68 -36.76
CA SER A 496 5.37 6.21 -36.96
C SER A 496 4.34 5.47 -36.12
N ASP A 497 3.65 4.50 -36.71
CA ASP A 497 2.68 3.65 -35.99
C ASP A 497 3.32 2.36 -35.44
N LEU A 498 4.55 2.04 -35.82
CA LEU A 498 5.10 0.68 -35.73
C LEU A 498 5.88 0.38 -34.45
N ILE A 499 6.19 1.39 -33.64
CA ILE A 499 7.03 1.25 -32.45
C ILE A 499 6.39 2.07 -31.31
N GLU A 500 5.81 1.42 -30.31
CA GLU A 500 5.13 2.07 -29.16
C GLU A 500 5.93 3.21 -28.50
N PRO A 501 7.28 3.20 -28.39
CA PRO A 501 8.03 4.35 -27.86
C PRO A 501 8.28 5.49 -28.87
N LEU A 502 8.09 5.28 -30.17
CA LEU A 502 8.31 6.27 -31.24
C LEU A 502 7.00 6.82 -31.83
N ALA A 503 5.86 6.23 -31.48
CA ALA A 503 4.58 6.71 -31.95
C ALA A 503 4.27 8.14 -31.50
N GLY A 504 3.94 9.00 -32.46
CA GLY A 504 3.73 10.43 -32.26
C GLY A 504 5.00 11.22 -31.90
N LYS A 505 6.19 10.62 -31.94
CA LYS A 505 7.46 11.30 -31.70
C LYS A 505 7.93 12.05 -32.93
N THR A 506 8.26 13.31 -32.72
CA THR A 506 8.51 14.29 -33.77
C THR A 506 9.99 14.67 -33.78
N ALA A 507 10.56 14.90 -34.95
CA ALA A 507 11.82 15.62 -35.10
C ALA A 507 11.51 16.99 -35.74
N CYS A 508 12.37 17.99 -35.54
CA CYS A 508 12.26 19.23 -36.28
C CYS A 508 13.65 19.69 -36.67
N PHE A 509 13.80 20.11 -37.93
CA PHE A 509 15.06 20.52 -38.48
C PHE A 509 14.96 21.92 -39.08
N GLY A 510 16.10 22.59 -39.16
CA GLY A 510 16.26 23.90 -39.76
C GLY A 510 17.47 23.87 -40.69
N ILE A 511 17.39 24.67 -41.74
CA ILE A 511 18.41 24.84 -42.75
C ILE A 511 19.09 26.19 -42.52
N TRP A 512 20.42 26.22 -42.46
CA TRP A 512 21.16 27.44 -42.14
C TRP A 512 22.38 27.60 -43.03
N GLN A 513 22.72 28.81 -43.44
CA GLN A 513 24.03 29.08 -44.01
C GLN A 513 25.01 29.50 -42.91
N LYS A 514 26.05 28.71 -42.66
CA LYS A 514 27.14 29.07 -41.75
C LYS A 514 28.39 29.46 -42.56
N PRO A 515 29.22 30.40 -42.08
CA PRO A 515 30.54 30.60 -42.66
C PRO A 515 31.40 29.36 -42.43
N GLY A 516 31.79 28.68 -43.49
CA GLY A 516 32.71 27.55 -43.48
C GLY A 516 34.17 28.00 -43.44
N ALA A 517 35.08 27.01 -43.43
CA ALA A 517 36.51 27.23 -43.30
C ALA A 517 37.05 28.24 -44.33
N VAL A 518 37.87 29.18 -43.87
CA VAL A 518 38.56 30.14 -44.73
C VAL A 518 39.55 29.35 -45.58
N ARG A 519 39.32 29.32 -46.90
CA ARG A 519 40.30 28.72 -47.82
C ARG A 519 41.16 29.82 -48.42
N TRP A 520 42.47 29.59 -48.36
CA TRP A 520 43.44 30.41 -49.06
C TRP A 520 43.54 29.94 -50.51
N SER A 521 43.24 30.83 -51.45
CA SER A 521 43.51 30.63 -52.87
C SER A 521 44.54 31.64 -53.34
N GLN A 522 45.65 31.18 -53.90
CA GLN A 522 46.68 32.06 -54.46
C GLN A 522 46.17 32.96 -55.60
N LYS A 523 45.07 32.59 -56.28
CA LYS A 523 44.48 33.38 -57.37
C LYS A 523 43.35 34.32 -56.95
N LYS A 524 42.67 34.07 -55.83
CA LYS A 524 41.43 34.79 -55.45
C LYS A 524 41.45 35.41 -54.04
N GLY A 525 42.54 35.29 -53.29
CA GLY A 525 42.60 35.73 -51.89
C GLY A 525 41.86 34.78 -50.94
N THR A 526 41.66 35.22 -49.70
CA THR A 526 40.86 34.53 -48.70
C THR A 526 39.38 34.67 -49.02
N TYR A 527 38.68 33.55 -49.20
CA TYR A 527 37.22 33.55 -49.23
C TYR A 527 36.67 32.61 -48.15
N ARG A 528 35.63 33.08 -47.45
CA ARG A 528 34.83 32.25 -46.55
C ARG A 528 33.79 31.53 -47.40
N LYS A 529 33.90 30.21 -47.50
CA LYS A 529 32.86 29.39 -48.14
C LYS A 529 31.65 29.36 -47.22
N THR A 530 30.52 29.94 -47.57
CA THR A 530 29.26 29.66 -46.85
C THR A 530 28.89 28.19 -47.09
N VAL A 531 28.59 27.48 -46.01
CA VAL A 531 28.20 26.07 -46.02
C VAL A 531 26.80 26.03 -45.45
N THR A 532 25.88 25.42 -46.20
CA THR A 532 24.54 25.19 -45.71
C THR A 532 24.57 23.97 -44.78
N VAL A 533 24.04 24.14 -43.56
CA VAL A 533 24.06 23.18 -42.47
C VAL A 533 22.63 22.88 -42.10
N PHE A 534 22.29 21.59 -42.12
CA PHE A 534 21.05 21.07 -41.60
C PHE A 534 21.23 20.85 -40.09
N THR A 535 20.38 21.42 -39.23
CA THR A 535 20.51 21.29 -37.77
C THR A 535 19.16 20.96 -37.17
N ARG A 536 19.12 20.09 -36.17
CA ARG A 536 17.91 19.83 -35.40
C ARG A 536 17.57 21.06 -34.55
N ILE A 537 16.34 21.54 -34.66
CA ILE A 537 15.86 22.75 -33.98
C ILE A 537 14.73 22.45 -32.97
N GLY A 538 14.24 21.20 -32.96
CA GLY A 538 13.19 20.77 -32.05
C GLY A 538 12.82 19.29 -32.20
N GLY A 539 11.68 18.91 -31.64
CA GLY A 539 11.20 17.53 -31.64
C GLY A 539 11.48 16.76 -30.35
N ASP A 540 10.67 15.76 -30.05
CA ASP A 540 10.81 14.84 -28.91
C ASP A 540 11.34 13.45 -29.29
N LEU A 541 11.72 13.25 -30.56
CA LEU A 541 12.43 12.06 -31.02
C LEU A 541 13.86 12.04 -30.44
N PRO A 542 14.27 11.08 -29.60
CA PRO A 542 15.60 11.12 -28.99
C PRO A 542 16.75 11.17 -30.02
N GLY A 543 17.83 11.91 -29.72
CA GLY A 543 18.94 12.14 -30.67
C GLY A 543 19.61 10.86 -31.19
N LYS A 544 19.59 9.77 -30.41
CA LYS A 544 20.11 8.45 -30.82
C LYS A 544 19.38 7.87 -32.03
N PHE A 545 18.14 8.25 -32.31
CA PHE A 545 17.41 7.74 -33.49
C PHE A 545 17.79 8.49 -34.77
N LEU A 546 18.53 9.59 -34.66
CA LEU A 546 19.04 10.32 -35.82
C LEU A 546 20.34 9.66 -36.32
N PRO A 547 20.60 9.69 -37.64
CA PRO A 547 21.87 9.25 -38.20
C PRO A 547 23.03 9.95 -37.50
N SER A 548 24.14 9.24 -37.25
CA SER A 548 25.34 9.77 -36.56
C SER A 548 25.89 11.07 -37.17
N ASP A 549 25.60 11.30 -38.45
CA ASP A 549 26.03 12.47 -39.20
C ASP A 549 25.28 13.75 -38.79
N PHE A 550 24.16 13.62 -38.06
CA PHE A 550 23.41 14.74 -37.45
C PHE A 550 24.08 15.31 -36.20
N GLY A 551 24.74 14.49 -35.39
CA GLY A 551 25.50 14.94 -34.22
C GLY A 551 26.91 15.44 -34.58
N ASN A 552 27.49 14.85 -35.63
CA ASN A 552 28.86 15.12 -36.09
C ASN A 552 28.94 16.18 -37.20
N SER A 553 27.90 16.98 -37.44
CA SER A 553 27.95 18.09 -38.40
C SER A 553 28.87 19.25 -37.95
N LEU A 554 29.54 19.12 -36.80
CA LEU A 554 30.72 19.91 -36.41
C LEU A 554 32.05 19.33 -36.91
N SER A 555 32.11 18.08 -37.40
CA SER A 555 33.38 17.41 -37.76
C SER A 555 33.41 16.74 -39.15
N ILE A 556 32.28 16.44 -39.81
CA ILE A 556 32.30 15.67 -41.08
C ILE A 556 32.70 16.48 -42.32
N VAL A 557 32.64 17.82 -42.29
CA VAL A 557 33.15 18.65 -43.40
C VAL A 557 34.70 18.62 -43.50
N ALA A 558 35.39 18.09 -42.49
CA ALA A 558 36.86 18.02 -42.48
C ALA A 558 37.45 16.78 -43.19
N ARG A 559 36.70 15.68 -43.40
CA ARG A 559 37.28 14.44 -43.95
C ARG A 559 37.03 14.17 -45.43
N GLN A 560 36.03 14.79 -46.06
CA GLN A 560 35.71 14.51 -47.46
C GLN A 560 36.42 15.41 -48.51
N VAL A 561 37.41 16.21 -48.09
CA VAL A 561 38.27 16.97 -49.03
C VAL A 561 39.75 16.56 -48.94
N ALA A 562 40.04 15.39 -48.36
CA ALA A 562 41.39 14.82 -48.35
C ALA A 562 41.58 13.68 -49.39
N SER A 563 40.60 13.42 -50.26
CA SER A 563 40.69 12.38 -51.29
C SER A 563 40.21 12.79 -52.69
N ARG A 564 40.23 14.10 -53.02
CA ARG A 564 40.20 14.59 -54.40
C ARG A 564 41.20 15.71 -54.60
#